data_AF-A0A2D5K7L5-F1
#
_entry.id   AF-A0A2D5K7L5-F1
#
_cell.length_a   1.000
_cell.length_b   1.000
_cell.length_c   1.000
_cell.angle_alpha   90.00
_cell.angle_beta   90.00
_cell.angle_gamma   90.00
#
_symmetry.space_group_name_H-M   'P 1'
#
loop_
_entity.id
_entity.type
_entity.pdbx_description
1 polymer ?
#
loop_
_entity_poly.entity_id
_entity_poly.type
_entity_poly.pdbx_seq_one_letter_code
_entity_poly.pdbx_strand_id
1 'polypeptide(L)'
;MKIIKQWFESQNWKVQVFQKQCWKAYAQGKSGMLHAPTGSGKTYALWGGIVEEMSKHKTPPKGCHALWITPLRALGVEIQKATQKMLSDFNPELKVGLRTADTPQSQRNKLL
;
A
#
# COMPACT_ATOMS: atom_id res chain seq x y z
N MET A 1 0.85 -13.26 -6.73
CA MET A 1 -0.41 -12.52 -6.57
C MET A 1 -1.50 -13.44 -6.02
N LYS A 2 -1.22 -14.18 -4.94
CA LYS A 2 -2.16 -15.08 -4.26
C LYS A 2 -2.75 -14.39 -3.03
N ILE A 3 -1.89 -13.79 -2.23
CA ILE A 3 -2.21 -13.17 -0.94
C ILE A 3 -3.15 -11.98 -1.15
N ILE A 4 -2.82 -11.08 -2.08
CA ILE A 4 -3.66 -9.92 -2.36
C ILE A 4 -5.05 -10.29 -2.88
N LYS A 5 -5.15 -11.36 -3.69
CA LYS A 5 -6.45 -11.81 -4.23
C LYS A 5 -7.34 -12.40 -3.14
N GLN A 6 -6.76 -13.22 -2.26
CA GLN A 6 -7.49 -13.80 -1.12
C GLN A 6 -8.02 -12.73 -0.17
N TRP A 7 -7.28 -11.64 0.02
CA TRP A 7 -7.78 -10.51 0.80
C TRP A 7 -8.92 -9.77 0.12
N PHE A 8 -8.86 -9.53 -1.18
CA PHE A 8 -10.03 -8.98 -1.90
C PHE A 8 -11.26 -9.87 -1.73
N GLU A 9 -11.09 -11.19 -1.82
CA GLU A 9 -12.16 -12.16 -1.59
C GLU A 9 -12.69 -12.10 -0.14
N SER A 10 -11.83 -11.96 0.86
CA SER A 10 -12.24 -11.82 2.27
C SER A 10 -13.00 -10.52 2.55
N GLN A 11 -12.75 -9.46 1.77
CA GLN A 11 -13.53 -8.22 1.81
C GLN A 11 -14.84 -8.29 1.01
N ASN A 12 -15.17 -9.45 0.40
CA ASN A 12 -16.26 -9.61 -0.54
C ASN A 12 -16.16 -8.67 -1.76
N TRP A 13 -14.94 -8.40 -2.21
CA TRP A 13 -14.63 -7.51 -3.34
C TRP A 13 -14.16 -8.29 -4.57
N LYS A 14 -14.55 -7.80 -5.75
CA LYS A 14 -14.06 -8.32 -7.04
C LYS A 14 -12.84 -7.54 -7.50
N VAL A 15 -11.75 -8.25 -7.77
CA VAL A 15 -10.54 -7.66 -8.33
C VAL A 15 -10.78 -7.16 -9.75
N GLN A 16 -10.52 -5.88 -9.98
CA GLN A 16 -10.65 -5.22 -11.29
C GLN A 16 -9.48 -5.56 -12.22
N VAL A 17 -9.72 -5.45 -13.54
CA VAL A 17 -8.71 -5.76 -14.56
C VAL A 17 -7.47 -4.88 -14.40
N PHE A 18 -7.64 -3.56 -14.20
CA PHE A 18 -6.53 -2.63 -14.06
C PHE A 18 -5.69 -2.91 -12.79
N GLN A 19 -6.31 -3.38 -11.69
CA GLN A 19 -5.59 -3.78 -10.49
C GLN A 19 -4.64 -4.95 -10.78
N LYS A 20 -5.13 -5.97 -11.49
CA LYS A 20 -4.30 -7.12 -11.92
C LYS A 20 -3.15 -6.67 -12.83
N GLN A 21 -3.40 -5.70 -13.71
CA GLN A 21 -2.38 -5.14 -14.59
C GLN A 21 -1.29 -4.39 -13.80
N CYS A 22 -1.67 -3.53 -12.85
CA CYS A 22 -0.72 -2.84 -11.96
C CYS A 22 0.15 -3.84 -11.19
N TRP A 23 -0.46 -4.85 -10.59
CA TRP A 23 0.29 -5.85 -9.82
C TRP A 23 1.24 -6.67 -10.71
N LYS A 24 0.80 -7.05 -11.91
CA LYS A 24 1.64 -7.75 -12.88
C LYS A 24 2.83 -6.87 -13.31
N ALA A 25 2.61 -5.59 -13.58
CA ALA A 25 3.67 -4.66 -13.95
C ALA A 25 4.68 -4.48 -12.81
N TYR A 26 4.19 -4.30 -11.57
CA TYR A 26 5.03 -4.20 -10.38
C TYR A 26 5.91 -5.46 -10.19
N ALA A 27 5.32 -6.66 -10.29
CA ALA A 27 6.05 -7.92 -10.18
C ALA A 27 7.10 -8.14 -11.28
N GLN A 28 7.03 -7.39 -12.37
CA GLN A 28 8.02 -7.40 -13.46
C GLN A 28 9.09 -6.31 -13.29
N GLY A 29 9.11 -5.59 -12.17
CA GLY A 29 10.03 -4.49 -11.91
C GLY A 29 9.77 -3.26 -12.78
N LYS A 30 8.54 -3.09 -13.30
CA LYS A 30 8.20 -1.98 -14.21
C LYS A 30 7.64 -0.79 -13.45
N SER A 31 8.02 0.40 -13.90
CA SER A 31 7.34 1.66 -13.57
C SER A 31 6.13 1.89 -14.46
N GLY A 32 5.16 2.68 -14.00
CA GLY A 32 3.97 3.02 -14.80
C GLY A 32 3.09 4.08 -14.16
N MET A 33 2.10 4.55 -14.94
CA MET A 33 1.09 5.51 -14.52
C MET A 33 -0.29 4.86 -14.53
N LEU A 34 -1.01 4.95 -13.41
CA LEU A 34 -2.38 4.48 -13.29
C LEU A 34 -3.35 5.66 -13.48
N HIS A 35 -4.15 5.61 -14.55
CA HIS A 35 -5.27 6.51 -14.77
C HIS A 35 -6.59 5.76 -14.59
N ALA A 36 -7.34 6.07 -13.52
CA ALA A 36 -8.65 5.49 -13.25
C ALA A 36 -9.53 6.45 -12.44
N PRO A 37 -10.87 6.35 -12.54
CA PRO A 37 -11.81 7.21 -11.80
C PRO A 37 -11.62 7.16 -10.28
N THR A 38 -12.06 8.20 -9.57
CA THR A 38 -12.14 8.18 -8.09
C THR A 38 -13.10 7.08 -7.63
N GLY A 39 -12.82 6.48 -6.47
CA GLY A 39 -13.62 5.35 -5.95
C GLY A 39 -13.36 3.99 -6.61
N SER A 40 -12.57 3.90 -7.67
CA SER A 40 -12.28 2.63 -8.37
C SER A 40 -11.35 1.66 -7.62
N GLY A 41 -10.76 2.06 -6.50
CA GLY A 41 -9.81 1.22 -5.74
C GLY A 41 -8.35 1.34 -6.20
N LYS A 42 -7.94 2.53 -6.67
CA LYS A 42 -6.54 2.84 -7.09
C LYS A 42 -5.51 2.57 -6.00
N THR A 43 -5.82 2.89 -4.74
CA THR A 43 -4.90 2.67 -3.61
C THR A 43 -4.48 1.20 -3.53
N TYR A 44 -5.43 0.28 -3.67
CA TYR A 44 -5.16 -1.16 -3.65
C TYR A 44 -4.52 -1.67 -4.95
N ALA A 45 -4.75 -1.00 -6.08
CA ALA A 45 -4.02 -1.30 -7.31
C ALA A 45 -2.51 -1.05 -7.17
N LEU A 46 -2.13 0.05 -6.51
CA LEU A 46 -0.72 0.42 -6.34
C LEU A 46 -0.06 -0.32 -5.17
N TRP A 47 -0.73 -0.41 -4.01
CA TRP A 47 -0.16 -1.09 -2.84
C TRP A 47 -0.17 -2.61 -2.94
N GLY A 48 -1.10 -3.20 -3.68
CA GLY A 48 -1.28 -4.66 -3.67
C GLY A 48 -0.06 -5.43 -4.14
N GLY A 49 0.72 -4.89 -5.09
CA GLY A 49 2.00 -5.49 -5.52
C GLY A 49 3.06 -5.46 -4.41
N ILE A 50 3.22 -4.30 -3.77
CA ILE A 50 4.17 -4.08 -2.67
C ILE A 50 3.83 -5.00 -1.49
N VAL A 51 2.55 -5.08 -1.12
CA VAL A 51 2.12 -5.91 0.02
C VAL A 51 2.25 -7.40 -0.29
N GLU A 52 1.95 -7.82 -1.53
CA GLU A 52 2.23 -9.20 -1.97
C GLU A 52 3.73 -9.53 -1.90
N GLU A 53 4.61 -8.59 -2.21
CA GLU A 53 6.05 -8.79 -2.06
C GLU A 53 6.45 -8.90 -0.59
N MET A 54 6.02 -7.94 0.23
CA MET A 54 6.35 -7.88 1.66
C MET A 54 5.84 -9.10 2.44
N SER A 55 4.67 -9.63 2.08
CA SER A 55 4.09 -10.82 2.71
C SER A 55 4.86 -12.13 2.45
N LYS A 56 5.85 -12.13 1.55
CA LYS A 56 6.76 -13.28 1.38
C LYS A 56 7.84 -13.35 2.45
N HIS A 57 8.10 -12.24 3.14
CA HIS A 57 9.10 -12.18 4.20
C HIS A 57 8.46 -12.56 5.53
N LYS A 58 9.04 -13.56 6.23
CA LYS A 58 8.58 -13.97 7.57
C LYS A 58 8.71 -12.85 8.60
N THR A 59 9.74 -12.03 8.45
CA THR A 59 10.01 -10.86 9.28
C THR A 59 10.07 -9.63 8.39
N PRO A 60 9.42 -8.51 8.76
CA PRO A 60 9.55 -7.26 8.03
C PRO A 60 11.02 -6.87 7.85
N PRO A 61 11.49 -6.64 6.62
CA PRO A 61 12.82 -6.08 6.41
C PRO A 61 12.95 -4.69 7.07
N LYS A 62 14.16 -4.35 7.49
CA LYS A 62 14.45 -3.10 8.24
C LYS A 62 14.40 -1.89 7.31
N GLY A 63 13.87 -0.78 7.81
CA GLY A 63 13.83 0.51 7.10
C GLY A 63 12.60 0.72 6.22
N CYS A 64 12.63 1.79 5.43
CA CYS A 64 11.53 2.19 4.54
C CYS A 64 11.54 1.37 3.24
N HIS A 65 10.44 0.68 2.94
CA HIS A 65 10.30 -0.18 1.76
C HIS A 65 9.52 0.48 0.62
N ALA A 66 8.66 1.43 0.94
CA ALA A 66 7.83 2.13 -0.03
C ALA A 66 7.53 3.54 0.47
N LEU A 67 7.57 4.50 -0.46
CA LEU A 67 7.25 5.89 -0.20
C LEU A 67 6.07 6.32 -1.07
N TRP A 68 5.00 6.79 -0.43
CA TRP A 68 3.89 7.45 -1.12
C TRP A 68 4.01 8.96 -0.95
N ILE A 69 4.01 9.69 -2.06
CA ILE A 69 4.01 11.16 -2.06
C ILE A 69 2.65 11.64 -2.55
N THR A 70 2.03 12.54 -1.80
CA THR A 70 0.71 13.12 -2.12
C THR A 70 0.74 14.63 -1.89
N PRO A 71 0.10 15.43 -2.76
CA PRO A 71 0.09 16.89 -2.61
C PRO A 71 -0.81 17.37 -1.47
N LEU A 72 -1.75 16.54 -1.00
CA LEU A 72 -2.72 16.90 0.02
C LEU A 72 -2.57 16.05 1.29
N ARG A 73 -2.56 16.72 2.45
CA ARG A 73 -2.49 16.07 3.77
C ARG A 73 -3.67 15.13 4.02
N ALA A 74 -4.90 15.61 3.76
CA ALA A 74 -6.12 14.82 3.96
C ALA A 74 -6.10 13.53 3.13
N LEU A 75 -5.60 13.61 1.89
CA LEU A 75 -5.44 12.43 1.04
C LEU A 75 -4.40 11.45 1.63
N GLY A 76 -3.32 11.96 2.22
CA GLY A 76 -2.33 11.13 2.92
C GLY A 76 -2.92 10.34 4.09
N VAL A 77 -3.81 10.94 4.88
CA VAL A 77 -4.53 10.26 5.97
C VAL A 77 -5.39 9.12 5.44
N GLU A 78 -6.15 9.35 4.36
CA GLU A 78 -7.03 8.33 3.78
C GLU A 78 -6.24 7.17 3.16
N ILE A 79 -5.11 7.47 2.49
CA ILE A 79 -4.21 6.44 1.97
C ILE A 79 -3.59 5.64 3.11
N GLN A 80 -3.13 6.30 4.18
CA GLN A 80 -2.57 5.63 5.35
C GLN A 80 -3.59 4.65 5.95
N LYS A 81 -4.84 5.07 6.15
CA LYS A 81 -5.91 4.18 6.67
C LYS A 81 -6.15 2.98 5.77
N ALA A 82 -6.27 3.20 4.46
CA ALA A 82 -6.49 2.12 3.50
C ALA A 82 -5.31 1.13 3.47
N THR A 83 -4.08 1.62 3.51
CA THR A 83 -2.87 0.79 3.58
C THR A 83 -2.76 0.06 4.92
N GLN A 84 -3.03 0.72 6.05
CA GLN A 84 -3.01 0.09 7.37
C GLN A 84 -4.02 -1.05 7.44
N LYS A 85 -5.25 -0.85 6.93
CA LYS A 85 -6.27 -1.91 6.87
C LYS A 85 -5.73 -3.12 6.11
N MET A 86 -5.13 -2.91 4.95
CA MET A 86 -4.54 -4.00 4.17
C MET A 86 -3.42 -4.70 4.94
N LEU A 87 -2.48 -3.95 5.52
CA LEU A 87 -1.32 -4.52 6.22
C LEU A 87 -1.72 -5.31 7.48
N SER A 88 -2.65 -4.78 8.29
CA SER A 88 -3.10 -5.43 9.51
C SER A 88 -3.69 -6.83 9.27
N ASP A 89 -4.34 -7.04 8.13
CA ASP A 89 -4.94 -8.33 7.77
C ASP A 89 -3.89 -9.34 7.24
N PHE A 90 -2.69 -8.88 6.86
CA PHE A 90 -1.63 -9.73 6.30
C PHE A 90 -0.46 -9.99 7.24
N ASN A 91 0.11 -8.92 7.79
CA ASN A 91 1.20 -8.99 8.74
C ASN A 91 1.15 -7.75 9.65
N PRO A 92 0.73 -7.89 10.92
CA PRO A 92 0.60 -6.78 11.85
C PRO A 92 1.95 -6.15 12.23
N GLU A 93 3.08 -6.80 11.94
CA GLU A 93 4.40 -6.24 12.16
C GLU A 93 4.80 -5.20 11.10
N LEU A 94 4.15 -5.20 9.93
CA LEU A 94 4.34 -4.17 8.91
C LEU A 94 3.71 -2.85 9.38
N LYS A 95 4.51 -1.79 9.38
CA LYS A 95 4.11 -0.47 9.84
C LYS A 95 3.89 0.47 8.66
N VAL A 96 2.84 1.28 8.72
CA VAL A 96 2.65 2.42 7.81
C VAL A 96 2.76 3.74 8.59
N GLY A 97 3.71 4.57 8.17
CA GLY A 97 3.93 5.89 8.71
C GLY A 97 3.24 6.98 7.89
N LEU A 98 2.82 8.06 8.57
CA LEU A 98 2.42 9.31 7.92
C LEU A 98 3.35 10.44 8.37
N ARG A 99 4.09 11.01 7.43
CA ARG A 99 4.96 12.17 7.67
C ARG A 99 4.42 13.38 6.91
N THR A 100 4.16 14.45 7.65
CA THR A 100 3.66 15.73 7.14
C THR A 100 4.49 16.88 7.69
N ALA A 101 4.22 18.10 7.23
CA ALA A 101 4.82 19.30 7.81
C ALA A 101 4.58 19.42 9.33
N ASP A 102 3.41 18.98 9.81
CA ASP A 102 3.02 19.11 11.22
C ASP A 102 3.52 17.95 12.09
N THR A 103 4.12 16.91 11.50
CA THR A 103 4.65 15.76 12.26
C THR A 103 5.78 16.25 13.18
N PRO A 104 5.65 16.10 14.52
CA PRO A 104 6.67 16.56 15.46
C PRO A 104 8.03 15.91 15.21
N GLN A 105 9.12 16.62 15.49
CA GLN A 105 10.48 16.13 15.24
C GLN A 105 10.76 14.78 15.94
N SER A 106 10.26 14.62 17.17
CA SER A 106 10.36 13.37 17.93
C SER A 106 9.68 12.18 17.24
N GLN A 107 8.59 12.43 16.49
CA GLN A 107 7.91 11.40 15.72
C GLN A 107 8.60 11.15 14.37
N ARG A 108 9.15 12.19 13.72
CA ARG A 108 9.93 12.04 12.47
C ARG A 108 11.09 11.06 12.63
N ASN A 109 11.80 11.12 13.75
CA ASN A 109 12.93 10.23 14.06
C ASN A 109 12.52 8.77 14.31
N LYS A 110 11.22 8.48 14.55
CA LYS A 110 10.69 7.11 14.73
C LYS A 110 10.13 6.50 13.45
N LEU A 111 9.85 7.34 12.45
CA LEU A 111 9.23 6.94 11.17
C LEU A 111 10.26 6.61 10.07
N LEU A 112 11.55 6.83 10.36
CA LEU A 112 12.72 6.48 9.55
C LEU A 112 13.57 5.46 10.31
#